data_AF-A0AAV8V992-F1
#
_entry.id   AF-A0AAV8V992-F1
#
_cell.length_a   1.000
_cell.length_b   1.000
_cell.length_c   1.000
_cell.angle_alpha   90.00
_cell.angle_beta   90.00
_cell.angle_gamma   90.00
#
_symmetry.space_group_name_H-M   'P 1'
#
loop_
_entity.id
_entity.type
_entity.pdbx_description
1 polymer ?
#
loop_
_entity_poly.entity_id
_entity_poly.type
_entity_poly.pdbx_seq_one_letter_code
_entity_poly.pdbx_strand_id
1 'polypeptide(L)'
;MKFKHNPKKELEILLHIEANPQLSSRQLAITETSQSTVNRTTRKYKYHLYHIELHQELHDEDFERRTRLLRSNGAVNRHNMHYYALENPSWVCEIQNQNHWSINVWCGILHNRIIGPYFFNNPLNDHHYLQFIREVLPGLLQEINDDARQNMGLQQDGAPPHYHRAFAKFEPIF
;
A
#
# COMPACT_ATOMS: atom_id res chain seq x y z
N MET A 1 -38.60 -14.22 6.94
CA MET A 1 -37.96 -15.34 6.21
C MET A 1 -37.06 -16.10 7.19
N LYS A 2 -37.46 -17.28 7.67
CA LYS A 2 -36.67 -18.08 8.64
C LYS A 2 -35.58 -18.84 7.88
N PHE A 3 -34.31 -18.56 8.18
CA PHE A 3 -33.18 -19.21 7.52
C PHE A 3 -33.03 -20.67 8.00
N LYS A 4 -32.76 -21.60 7.06
CA LYS A 4 -32.40 -22.98 7.39
C LYS A 4 -31.09 -22.97 8.17
N HIS A 5 -31.14 -23.34 9.44
CA HIS A 5 -29.98 -23.64 10.27
C HIS A 5 -29.18 -24.76 9.59
N ASN A 6 -27.92 -24.50 9.25
CA ASN A 6 -27.01 -25.49 8.67
C ASN A 6 -25.76 -25.58 9.55
N PRO A 7 -25.76 -26.45 10.57
CA PRO A 7 -24.69 -26.52 11.56
C PRO A 7 -23.35 -26.98 10.97
N LYS A 8 -23.36 -27.77 9.88
CA LYS A 8 -22.13 -28.21 9.21
C LYS A 8 -21.37 -27.03 8.59
N LYS A 9 -22.08 -26.14 7.90
CA LYS A 9 -21.49 -24.93 7.31
C LYS A 9 -21.02 -23.94 8.38
N GLU A 10 -21.76 -23.82 9.48
CA GLU A 10 -21.32 -22.99 10.60
C GLU A 10 -20.01 -23.53 11.19
N LEU A 11 -19.88 -24.85 11.37
CA LEU A 11 -18.66 -25.50 11.87
C LEU A 11 -17.48 -25.35 10.92
N GLU A 12 -17.67 -25.53 9.61
CA GLU A 12 -16.61 -25.33 8.60
C GLU A 12 -16.08 -23.89 8.62
N ILE A 13 -16.96 -22.89 8.73
CA ILE A 13 -16.55 -21.48 8.85
C ILE A 13 -15.72 -21.26 10.11
N LEU A 14 -16.14 -21.81 11.25
CA LEU A 14 -15.41 -21.67 12.52
C LEU A 14 -14.04 -22.37 12.46
N LEU A 15 -13.97 -23.55 11.86
CA LEU A 15 -12.70 -24.27 11.66
C LEU A 15 -11.74 -23.49 10.77
N HIS A 16 -12.24 -22.86 9.70
CA HIS A 16 -11.40 -22.03 8.82
C HIS A 16 -10.92 -20.76 9.51
N ILE A 17 -11.75 -20.14 10.36
CA ILE A 17 -11.36 -19.00 11.19
C ILE A 17 -10.28 -19.42 12.19
N GLU A 18 -10.44 -20.56 12.86
CA GLU A 18 -9.46 -21.05 13.83
C GLU A 18 -8.13 -21.41 13.17
N ALA A 19 -8.17 -22.04 12.00
CA ALA A 19 -6.97 -22.40 11.24
C ALA A 19 -6.24 -21.16 10.67
N ASN A 20 -6.98 -20.14 10.25
CA ASN A 20 -6.45 -18.94 9.61
C ASN A 20 -7.27 -17.69 9.99
N PRO A 21 -7.02 -17.10 11.17
CA PRO A 21 -7.88 -16.05 11.72
C PRO A 21 -7.82 -14.73 10.93
N GLN A 22 -6.83 -14.57 10.03
CA GLN A 22 -6.64 -13.37 9.21
C GLN A 22 -7.43 -13.33 7.90
N LEU A 23 -8.20 -14.38 7.60
CA LEU A 23 -8.97 -14.42 6.37
C LEU A 23 -10.08 -13.36 6.42
N SER A 24 -10.21 -12.59 5.33
CA SER A 24 -11.34 -11.67 5.20
C SER A 24 -12.66 -12.43 5.04
N SER A 25 -13.77 -11.80 5.43
CA SER A 25 -15.12 -12.36 5.21
C SER A 25 -15.39 -12.71 3.74
N ARG A 26 -14.75 -12.01 2.79
CA ARG A 26 -14.84 -12.32 1.35
C ARG A 26 -14.08 -13.59 0.99
N GLN A 27 -12.89 -13.79 1.54
CA GLN A 27 -12.10 -15.00 1.30
C GLN A 27 -12.77 -16.23 1.93
N LEU A 28 -13.27 -16.11 3.17
CA LEU A 28 -14.06 -17.16 3.82
C LEU A 28 -15.35 -17.50 3.05
N ALA A 29 -15.93 -16.50 2.39
CA ALA A 29 -17.06 -16.73 1.50
C ALA A 29 -16.64 -17.51 0.24
N ILE A 30 -15.56 -17.09 -0.42
CA ILE A 30 -15.07 -17.75 -1.63
C ILE A 30 -14.78 -19.25 -1.38
N THR A 31 -14.28 -19.61 -0.20
CA THR A 31 -13.94 -21.00 0.12
C THR A 31 -15.18 -21.82 0.51
N GLU A 32 -16.10 -21.28 1.30
CA GLU A 32 -17.17 -22.08 1.92
C GLU A 32 -18.61 -21.72 1.51
N THR A 33 -18.94 -20.42 1.35
CA THR A 33 -20.35 -19.96 1.36
C THR A 33 -20.57 -18.50 0.94
N SER A 34 -21.77 -17.92 1.15
CA SER A 34 -21.97 -16.48 0.94
C SER A 34 -21.39 -15.63 2.08
N GLN A 35 -20.87 -14.44 1.75
CA GLN A 35 -20.32 -13.49 2.73
C GLN A 35 -21.33 -13.12 3.83
N SER A 36 -22.62 -13.01 3.49
CA SER A 36 -23.69 -12.78 4.45
C SER A 36 -23.84 -13.91 5.48
N THR A 37 -23.56 -15.15 5.08
CA THR A 37 -23.57 -16.31 5.99
C THR A 37 -22.37 -16.26 6.93
N VAL A 38 -21.17 -15.97 6.41
CA VAL A 38 -19.96 -15.77 7.22
C VAL A 38 -20.19 -14.69 8.29
N ASN A 39 -20.66 -13.51 7.87
CA ASN A 39 -20.92 -12.38 8.78
C ASN A 39 -22.00 -12.69 9.83
N ARG A 40 -23.00 -13.51 9.50
CA ARG A 40 -24.02 -13.95 10.45
C ARG A 40 -23.45 -14.94 11.46
N THR A 41 -22.66 -15.91 11.00
CA THR A 41 -22.02 -16.92 11.85
C THR A 41 -21.05 -16.26 12.81
N THR A 42 -20.16 -15.38 12.35
CA THR A 42 -19.20 -14.68 13.23
C THR A 42 -19.92 -13.86 14.31
N ARG A 43 -20.99 -13.14 13.96
CA ARG A 43 -21.83 -12.41 14.94
C ARG A 43 -22.53 -13.35 15.93
N LYS A 44 -23.06 -14.48 15.46
CA LYS A 44 -23.77 -15.47 16.30
C LYS A 44 -22.83 -16.07 17.36
N TYR A 45 -21.60 -16.38 16.97
CA TYR A 45 -20.59 -16.97 17.84
C TYR A 45 -19.66 -15.93 18.49
N LYS A 46 -19.98 -14.63 18.38
CA LYS A 46 -19.22 -13.52 18.98
C LYS A 46 -17.74 -13.44 18.55
N TYR A 47 -17.43 -13.90 17.35
CA TYR A 47 -16.14 -13.60 16.74
C TYR A 47 -16.16 -12.14 16.27
N HIS A 48 -15.25 -11.36 16.84
CA HIS A 48 -15.06 -9.96 16.52
C HIS A 48 -13.84 -9.80 15.64
N LEU A 49 -13.93 -8.83 14.73
CA LEU A 49 -12.82 -8.43 13.89
C LEU A 49 -11.99 -7.41 14.66
N TYR A 50 -10.76 -7.76 14.99
CA TYR A 50 -9.82 -6.85 15.64
C TYR A 50 -8.76 -6.39 14.66
N HIS A 51 -8.30 -5.15 14.85
CA HIS A 51 -7.14 -4.63 14.14
C HIS A 51 -5.87 -5.06 14.86
N ILE A 52 -4.82 -5.33 14.08
CA ILE A 52 -3.49 -5.56 14.62
C ILE A 52 -2.91 -4.20 15.06
N GLU A 53 -2.44 -4.14 16.30
CA GLU A 53 -1.69 -2.99 16.81
C GLU A 53 -0.20 -3.16 16.46
N LEU A 54 0.48 -2.06 16.16
CA LEU A 54 1.88 -2.08 15.76
C LEU A 54 2.72 -1.50 16.89
N HIS A 55 3.58 -2.32 17.51
CA HIS A 55 4.48 -1.89 18.59
C HIS A 55 5.95 -2.23 18.24
N GLN A 56 6.91 -1.59 18.90
CA GLN A 56 8.34 -1.58 18.54
C GLN A 56 9.22 -2.42 19.48
N GLU A 57 8.71 -3.51 20.07
CA GLU A 57 9.48 -4.34 21.01
C GLU A 57 9.62 -5.77 20.51
N LEU A 58 10.84 -6.32 20.60
CA LEU A 58 11.26 -7.62 20.07
C LEU A 58 11.07 -8.73 21.12
N HIS A 59 10.34 -9.80 20.78
CA HIS A 59 10.29 -11.04 21.57
C HIS A 59 10.80 -12.26 20.77
N ASP A 60 11.28 -13.28 21.48
CA ASP A 60 11.94 -14.46 20.89
C ASP A 60 10.99 -15.32 20.03
N GLU A 61 9.67 -15.20 20.20
CA GLU A 61 8.65 -15.95 19.44
C GLU A 61 8.27 -15.31 18.09
N ASP A 62 8.75 -14.10 17.78
CA ASP A 62 8.25 -13.30 16.66
C ASP A 62 8.76 -13.78 15.29
N PHE A 63 9.82 -14.59 15.23
CA PHE A 63 10.39 -15.09 13.98
C PHE A 63 9.40 -15.94 13.16
N GLU A 64 8.70 -16.87 13.80
CA GLU A 64 7.71 -17.74 13.14
C GLU A 64 6.44 -16.98 12.72
N ARG A 65 6.06 -15.95 13.49
CA ARG A 65 4.92 -15.08 13.17
C ARG A 65 5.20 -14.17 11.97
N ARG A 66 6.46 -13.73 11.80
CA ARG A 66 6.93 -12.86 10.68
C ARG A 66 6.88 -13.57 9.33
N THR A 67 7.27 -14.84 9.25
CA THR A 67 7.33 -15.59 7.98
C THR A 67 5.95 -15.84 7.36
N ARG A 68 4.90 -15.95 8.19
CA ARG A 68 3.52 -16.19 7.72
C ARG A 68 2.82 -14.93 7.18
N LEU A 69 3.27 -13.74 7.59
CA LEU A 69 2.65 -12.45 7.29
C LEU A 69 3.17 -11.77 6.00
N LEU A 70 4.28 -12.26 5.45
CA LEU A 70 4.90 -11.70 4.25
C LEU A 70 4.23 -12.24 2.98
N ARG A 71 3.51 -11.38 2.25
CA ARG A 71 3.23 -11.63 0.83
C ARG A 71 4.50 -11.36 0.01
N SER A 72 4.63 -12.05 -1.13
CA SER A 72 5.82 -12.11 -2.01
C SER A 72 6.29 -10.79 -2.63
N ASN A 73 5.80 -9.64 -2.18
CA ASN A 73 6.17 -8.30 -2.65
C ASN A 73 6.62 -7.36 -1.53
N GLY A 74 6.87 -7.86 -0.31
CA GLY A 74 7.46 -7.08 0.79
C GLY A 74 6.57 -5.99 1.38
N ALA A 75 5.32 -5.85 0.94
CA ALA A 75 4.39 -4.85 1.45
C ALA A 75 3.44 -5.48 2.48
N VAL A 76 3.57 -5.09 3.74
CA VAL A 76 2.53 -5.32 4.75
C VAL A 76 1.31 -4.49 4.34
N ASN A 77 0.23 -5.14 3.89
CA ASN A 77 -1.01 -4.44 3.58
C ASN A 77 -1.72 -4.06 4.89
N ARG A 78 -1.34 -2.91 5.47
CA ARG A 78 -1.82 -2.37 6.75
C ARG A 78 -3.35 -2.24 6.82
N HIS A 79 -4.03 -2.12 5.67
CA HIS A 79 -5.48 -2.00 5.59
C HIS A 79 -6.23 -3.34 5.66
N ASN A 80 -5.55 -4.45 5.40
CA ASN A 80 -6.15 -5.80 5.40
C ASN A 80 -5.69 -6.65 6.59
N MET A 81 -5.01 -6.05 7.57
CA MET A 81 -4.49 -6.70 8.77
C MET A 81 -5.56 -6.74 9.87
N HIS A 82 -6.47 -7.69 9.72
CA HIS A 82 -7.50 -7.98 10.72
C HIS A 82 -7.49 -9.46 11.07
N TYR A 83 -7.97 -9.79 12.26
CA TYR A 83 -8.20 -11.17 12.64
C TYR A 83 -9.51 -11.35 13.39
N TYR A 84 -10.11 -12.52 13.25
CA TYR A 84 -11.30 -12.93 13.99
C TYR A 84 -10.90 -13.61 15.30
N ALA A 85 -11.38 -13.10 16.43
CA ALA A 85 -11.18 -13.73 17.75
C ALA A 85 -12.42 -13.53 18.64
N LEU A 86 -12.59 -14.39 19.65
CA LEU A 86 -13.68 -14.29 20.64
C LEU A 86 -13.44 -13.18 21.67
N GLU A 87 -12.17 -12.97 22.02
CA GLU A 87 -11.70 -11.92 22.93
C GLU A 87 -10.56 -11.19 22.24
N ASN A 88 -10.27 -9.94 22.60
CA ASN A 88 -9.13 -9.21 22.06
C ASN A 88 -7.83 -9.86 22.55
N PRO A 89 -7.07 -10.54 21.68
CA PRO A 89 -5.83 -11.18 22.06
C PRO A 89 -4.65 -10.21 22.13
N SER A 90 -4.88 -8.89 21.96
CA SER A 90 -3.84 -7.85 21.97
C SER A 90 -2.70 -8.14 21.01
N TRP A 91 -3.04 -8.60 19.80
CA TRP A 91 -2.02 -8.97 18.82
C TRP A 91 -1.25 -7.74 18.36
N VAL A 92 0.03 -7.81 18.65
CA VAL A 92 1.05 -6.88 18.20
C VAL A 92 1.74 -7.47 16.99
N CYS A 93 1.88 -6.69 15.92
CA CYS A 93 2.81 -7.01 14.85
C CYS A 93 3.92 -5.97 14.84
N GLU A 94 5.16 -6.42 15.05
CA GLU A 94 6.31 -5.57 14.81
C GLU A 94 6.49 -5.31 13.31
N ILE A 95 6.80 -4.06 12.96
CA ILE A 95 7.23 -3.68 11.61
C ILE A 95 8.66 -3.18 11.72
N GLN A 96 9.57 -3.81 10.96
CA GLN A 96 10.90 -3.25 10.74
C GLN A 96 10.79 -1.99 9.86
N ASN A 97 10.49 -0.84 10.48
CA ASN A 97 10.38 0.44 9.78
C ASN A 97 11.73 1.00 9.31
N GLN A 98 12.85 0.37 9.69
CA GLN A 98 14.21 0.86 9.41
C GLN A 98 14.85 0.26 8.13
N ASN A 99 14.28 -0.81 7.55
CA ASN A 99 14.83 -1.48 6.37
C ASN A 99 13.94 -1.35 5.11
N HIS A 100 13.19 -0.26 4.99
CA HIS A 100 12.43 -0.03 3.77
C HIS A 100 13.34 0.59 2.71
N TRP A 101 13.63 -0.13 1.63
CA TRP A 101 14.18 0.51 0.44
C TRP A 101 13.04 1.27 -0.23
N SER A 102 13.29 2.54 -0.55
CA SER A 102 12.37 3.39 -1.31
C SER A 102 13.01 3.71 -2.66
N ILE A 103 12.23 3.58 -3.73
CA ILE A 103 12.61 4.06 -5.06
C ILE A 103 11.85 5.36 -5.29
N ASN A 104 12.57 6.41 -5.67
CA ASN A 104 11.95 7.65 -6.11
C ASN A 104 11.62 7.54 -7.59
N VAL A 105 10.44 8.00 -7.98
CA VAL A 105 9.98 7.97 -9.36
C VAL A 105 9.43 9.34 -9.73
N TRP A 106 9.83 9.85 -10.90
CA TRP A 106 9.21 11.03 -11.50
C TRP A 106 8.24 10.60 -12.60
N CYS A 107 7.10 11.28 -12.67
CA CYS A 107 6.12 11.11 -13.73
C CYS A 107 5.42 12.45 -13.97
N GLY A 108 5.35 12.86 -15.23
CA GLY A 108 4.60 14.02 -15.69
C GLY A 108 3.26 13.61 -16.29
N ILE A 109 2.25 14.45 -16.15
CA ILE A 109 0.98 14.32 -16.86
C ILE A 109 0.80 15.57 -17.70
N LEU A 110 0.61 15.39 -19.00
CA LEU A 110 0.35 16.49 -19.94
C LEU A 110 -0.87 16.13 -20.80
N HIS A 111 -1.95 16.91 -20.65
CA HIS A 111 -3.24 16.65 -21.30
C HIS A 111 -3.76 15.23 -21.06
N ASN A 112 -3.71 14.36 -22.08
CA ASN A 112 -4.14 12.96 -22.03
C ASN A 112 -2.95 11.99 -22.09
N ARG A 113 -1.72 12.48 -21.88
CA ARG A 113 -0.49 11.71 -21.97
C ARG A 113 0.22 11.67 -20.63
N ILE A 114 0.83 10.52 -20.37
CA ILE A 114 1.77 10.31 -19.27
C ILE A 114 3.17 10.40 -19.84
N ILE A 115 4.05 11.12 -19.15
CA ILE A 115 5.45 11.33 -19.52
C ILE A 115 6.32 10.72 -18.41
N GLY A 116 7.24 9.83 -18.78
CA GLY A 116 7.93 8.96 -17.83
C GLY A 116 7.32 7.55 -17.82
N PRO A 117 7.53 6.74 -16.75
CA PRO A 117 8.20 7.02 -15.48
C PRO A 117 9.73 7.10 -15.59
N TYR A 118 10.34 7.99 -14.81
CA TYR A 118 11.79 8.02 -14.61
C TYR A 118 12.13 7.56 -13.19
N PHE A 119 12.91 6.49 -13.08
CA PHE A 119 13.33 5.91 -11.82
C PHE A 119 14.68 6.49 -11.39
N PHE A 120 14.74 7.05 -10.19
CA PHE A 120 16.01 7.52 -9.63
C PHE A 120 16.76 6.34 -9.01
N ASN A 121 18.02 6.18 -9.39
CA ASN A 121 18.92 5.16 -8.83
C ASN A 121 19.43 5.52 -7.42
N ASN A 122 19.29 6.79 -7.03
CA ASN A 122 19.74 7.32 -5.75
C ASN A 122 18.57 7.98 -5.01
N PRO A 123 18.67 8.17 -3.67
CA PRO A 123 17.74 8.99 -2.92
C PRO A 123 17.59 10.38 -3.55
N LEU A 124 16.34 10.84 -3.64
CA LEU A 124 16.02 12.14 -4.22
C LEU A 124 16.51 13.27 -3.31
N ASN A 125 17.47 14.03 -3.80
CA ASN A 125 17.88 15.31 -3.23
C ASN A 125 17.74 16.41 -4.29
N ASP A 126 17.96 17.65 -3.89
CA ASP A 126 17.92 18.82 -4.75
C ASP A 126 18.86 18.72 -5.96
N HIS A 127 20.09 18.22 -5.77
CA HIS A 127 21.07 18.07 -6.84
C HIS A 127 20.64 17.05 -7.91
N HIS A 128 20.26 15.84 -7.51
CA HIS A 128 19.77 14.79 -8.41
C HIS A 128 18.50 15.23 -9.14
N TYR A 129 17.64 16.00 -8.46
CA TYR A 129 16.43 16.53 -9.08
C TYR A 129 16.73 17.59 -10.14
N LEU A 130 17.65 18.52 -9.84
CA LEU A 130 18.07 19.55 -10.79
C LEU A 130 18.77 18.93 -12.01
N GLN A 131 19.62 17.93 -11.80
CA GLN A 131 20.27 17.20 -12.88
C GLN A 131 19.23 16.52 -13.77
N PHE A 132 18.23 15.85 -13.17
CA PHE A 132 17.12 15.27 -13.92
C PHE A 132 16.37 16.30 -14.77
N ILE A 133 16.02 17.47 -14.22
CA ILE A 133 15.33 18.54 -14.95
C ILE A 133 16.14 19.06 -16.14
N ARG A 134 17.47 19.13 -16.02
CA ARG A 134 18.33 19.70 -17.07
C ARG A 134 18.74 18.70 -18.14
N GLU A 135 19.02 17.47 -17.75
CA GLU A 135 19.67 16.49 -18.62
C GLU A 135 18.70 15.43 -19.16
N VAL A 136 17.69 15.07 -18.37
CA VAL A 136 16.80 13.94 -18.70
C VAL A 136 15.42 14.42 -19.15
N LEU A 137 14.84 15.38 -18.43
CA LEU A 137 13.49 15.88 -18.70
C LEU A 137 13.33 16.41 -20.14
N PRO A 138 14.27 17.18 -20.74
CA PRO A 138 14.12 17.62 -22.13
C PRO A 138 14.04 16.45 -23.11
N GLY A 139 14.78 15.36 -22.86
CA GLY A 139 14.71 14.10 -23.60
C GLY A 139 13.33 13.47 -23.51
N LEU A 140 12.73 13.43 -22.32
CA LEU A 140 11.38 12.90 -22.10
C LEU A 140 10.29 13.75 -22.77
N LEU A 141 10.58 15.02 -23.03
CA LEU A 141 9.65 15.96 -23.67
C LEU A 141 9.87 16.10 -25.19
N GLN A 142 10.78 15.33 -25.79
CA GLN A 142 11.09 15.42 -27.23
C GLN A 142 9.88 15.15 -28.12
N GLU A 143 8.97 14.25 -27.70
CA GLU A 143 7.77 13.89 -28.47
C GLU A 143 6.65 14.93 -28.39
N ILE A 144 6.81 15.98 -27.57
CA ILE A 144 5.87 17.10 -27.49
C ILE A 144 6.23 18.14 -28.55
N ASN A 145 5.23 18.70 -29.22
CA ASN A 145 5.42 19.79 -30.17
C ASN A 145 6.08 21.01 -29.50
N ASP A 146 6.97 21.67 -30.23
CA ASP A 146 7.78 22.77 -29.69
C ASP A 146 6.92 23.93 -29.15
N ASP A 147 5.79 24.23 -29.81
CA ASP A 147 4.83 25.22 -29.33
C ASP A 147 4.24 24.89 -27.94
N ALA A 148 3.92 23.62 -27.67
CA ALA A 148 3.43 23.25 -26.34
C ALA A 148 4.56 23.18 -25.31
N ARG A 149 5.79 22.84 -25.73
CA ARG A 149 6.95 22.80 -24.84
C ARG A 149 7.37 24.21 -24.38
N GLN A 150 7.26 25.21 -25.25
CA GLN A 150 7.58 26.60 -24.91
C GLN A 150 6.49 27.28 -24.06
N ASN A 151 5.24 26.83 -24.17
CA ASN A 151 4.11 27.42 -23.45
C ASN A 151 3.65 26.62 -22.22
N MET A 152 4.30 25.49 -21.89
CA MET A 152 3.91 24.68 -20.74
C MET A 152 4.50 25.19 -19.42
N GLY A 153 3.68 25.19 -18.38
CA GLY A 153 4.11 25.41 -17.00
C GLY A 153 4.38 24.08 -16.29
N LEU A 154 5.45 24.02 -15.49
CA LEU A 154 5.75 22.87 -14.63
C LEU A 154 5.12 23.10 -13.24
N GLN A 155 4.11 22.30 -12.90
CA GLN A 155 3.47 22.33 -11.59
C GLN A 155 4.01 21.21 -10.70
N GLN A 156 4.48 21.55 -9.50
CA GLN A 156 5.06 20.62 -8.52
C GLN A 156 4.56 20.96 -7.12
N ASP A 157 4.68 20.01 -6.18
CA ASP A 157 4.41 20.23 -4.77
C ASP A 157 5.59 20.92 -4.06
N GLY A 158 5.38 21.34 -2.82
CA GLY A 158 6.41 21.93 -1.97
C GLY A 158 7.33 20.91 -1.32
N ALA A 159 7.79 19.89 -2.03
CA ALA A 159 8.77 18.96 -1.45
C ALA A 159 10.15 19.64 -1.32
N PRO A 160 10.95 19.35 -0.26
CA PRO A 160 12.26 19.97 -0.07
C PRO A 160 13.20 19.93 -1.28
N PRO A 161 13.28 18.83 -2.09
CA PRO A 161 14.08 18.80 -3.31
C PRO A 161 13.63 19.79 -4.41
N HIS A 162 12.38 20.26 -4.35
CA HIS A 162 11.80 21.21 -5.32
C HIS A 162 12.05 22.68 -4.93
N TYR A 163 12.59 22.95 -3.72
CA TYR A 163 12.76 24.30 -3.17
C TYR A 163 14.12 24.95 -3.44
N HIS A 164 14.98 24.38 -4.30
CA HIS A 164 16.25 25.05 -4.60
C HIS A 164 15.99 26.40 -5.28
N ARG A 165 16.61 27.47 -4.77
CA ARG A 165 16.49 28.88 -5.24
C ARG A 165 16.73 29.11 -6.74
N ALA A 166 17.14 28.09 -7.49
CA ALA A 166 17.28 28.09 -8.93
C ALA A 166 15.93 28.05 -9.69
N PHE A 167 14.81 27.71 -9.03
CA PHE A 167 13.48 27.63 -9.65
C PHE A 167 12.66 28.93 -9.54
N ALA A 168 13.14 29.93 -8.78
CA ALA A 168 12.42 31.20 -8.56
C ALA A 168 12.58 32.23 -9.70
N LYS A 169 13.31 31.87 -10.75
CA LYS A 169 13.22 32.53 -12.06
C LYS A 169 12.86 31.45 -13.06
N PHE A 170 11.63 31.51 -13.54
CA PHE A 170 11.26 30.97 -14.85
C PHE A 170 12.07 31.73 -15.90
N GLU A 171 13.38 31.46 -15.97
CA GLU A 171 14.05 31.46 -17.27
C GLU A 171 13.37 30.36 -18.09
N PRO A 172 13.13 30.56 -19.40
CA PRO A 172 12.57 29.50 -20.22
C PRO A 172 13.52 28.31 -20.13
N ILE A 173 13.08 27.22 -19.50
CA ILE A 173 13.84 25.98 -19.45
C ILE A 173 13.73 25.24 -20.80
N PHE A 174 13.07 25.84 -21.81
CA PHE A 174 13.01 25.41 -23.20
C PHE A 174 13.14 26.58 -24.16
#